data_AF-A0A7J2NNX5-F1
#
_entry.id   AF-A0A7J2NNX5-F1
#
_cell.length_a   1.000
_cell.length_b   1.000
_cell.length_c   1.000
_cell.angle_alpha   90.00
_cell.angle_beta   90.00
_cell.angle_gamma   90.00
#
_symmetry.space_group_name_H-M   'P 1'
#
loop_
_entity.id
_entity.type
_entity.pdbx_description
1 polymer ?
#
loop_
_entity_poly.entity_id
_entity_poly.type
_entity_poly.pdbx_seq_one_letter_code
_entity_poly.pdbx_strand_id
1 'polypeptide(L)'
;MERKPTKNDALEALDFIINVLKEHEKDLDRLIGQLGIITESLGETGELTGKIEKIEDRITSLQGEVTNMVKYLASPKDSPSYSQRTPVTVKCKQWEDFKNMAKGAETVSYLFKESEGAFQADALTNGRIVSYTGEFPKNSSLLKLWLSRELNVSEESIFEGVLNIS
;
A
#
# COMPACT_ATOMS: atom_id res chain seq x y z
N MET A 1 41.40 24.52 83.07
CA MET A 1 42.34 25.34 82.28
C MET A 1 42.31 24.83 80.85
N GLU A 2 41.76 25.59 79.91
CA GLU A 2 41.90 25.28 78.49
C GLU A 2 43.36 25.48 78.08
N ARG A 3 43.97 24.45 77.48
CA ARG A 3 45.29 24.57 76.86
C ARG A 3 45.16 25.52 75.69
N LYS A 4 46.03 26.53 75.62
CA LYS A 4 46.12 27.39 74.43
C LYS A 4 46.59 26.53 73.25
N PRO A 5 45.90 26.58 72.10
CA PRO A 5 46.31 25.85 70.91
C PRO A 5 47.71 26.31 70.49
N THR A 6 48.54 25.33 70.19
CA THR A 6 49.91 25.53 69.75
C THR A 6 49.94 25.76 68.23
N LYS A 7 51.06 26.28 67.72
CA LYS A 7 51.25 26.40 66.26
C LYS A 7 51.12 25.06 65.53
N ASN A 8 51.48 23.96 66.19
CA ASN A 8 51.34 22.63 65.61
C ASN A 8 49.86 22.24 65.45
N ASP A 9 49.03 22.51 66.46
CA ASP A 9 47.58 22.25 66.40
C ASP A 9 46.91 23.06 65.27
N ALA A 10 47.39 24.29 65.02
CA ALA A 10 46.89 25.12 63.92
C ALA A 10 47.32 24.59 62.53
N LEU A 11 48.52 24.01 62.41
CA LEU A 11 48.99 23.38 61.17
C LEU A 11 48.26 22.06 60.89
N GLU A 12 48.01 21.25 61.92
CA GLU A 12 47.23 20.02 61.79
C GLU A 12 45.78 20.31 61.35
N ALA A 13 45.15 21.35 61.91
CA ALA A 13 43.83 21.79 61.48
C ALA A 13 43.82 22.28 60.02
N LEU A 14 44.87 22.97 59.58
CA LEU A 14 45.03 23.41 58.20
C LEU A 14 45.17 22.22 57.25
N ASP A 15 46.02 21.23 57.58
CA ASP A 15 46.21 20.03 56.77
C ASP A 15 44.91 19.21 56.67
N PHE A 16 44.15 19.13 57.76
CA PHE A 16 42.82 18.51 57.75
C PHE A 16 41.88 19.23 56.77
N ILE A 17 41.80 20.57 56.84
CA ILE A 17 40.96 21.37 55.93
C ILE A 17 41.41 21.18 54.48
N ILE A 18 42.71 21.21 54.20
CA ILE A 18 43.26 21.01 52.85
C ILE A 18 42.88 19.62 52.31
N ASN A 19 42.96 18.58 53.13
CA ASN A 19 42.60 17.23 52.70
C ASN A 19 41.10 17.10 52.41
N VAL A 20 40.24 17.68 53.24
CA VAL A 20 38.79 17.73 52.99
C VAL A 20 38.47 18.50 51.70
N LEU A 21 39.13 19.63 51.47
CA LEU A 21 38.94 20.40 50.23
C LEU A 21 39.39 19.65 48.98
N LYS A 22 40.50 18.90 49.05
CA LYS A 22 40.96 18.04 47.95
C LYS A 22 39.99 16.89 47.67
N GLU A 23 39.38 16.32 48.70
CA GLU A 23 38.36 15.28 48.53
C GLU A 23 37.10 15.85 47.86
N HIS A 24 36.66 17.04 48.29
CA HIS A 24 35.54 17.74 47.66
C HIS A 24 35.82 18.12 46.19
N GLU A 25 37.04 18.57 45.87
CA GLU A 25 37.46 18.85 44.49
C GLU A 25 37.32 17.61 43.61
N LYS A 26 37.80 16.46 44.10
CA LYS A 26 37.68 15.17 43.40
C LYS A 26 36.23 14.73 43.23
N ASP A 27 35.38 14.94 44.23
CA ASP A 27 33.96 14.63 44.13
C ASP A 27 33.23 15.54 43.14
N LEU A 28 33.58 16.82 43.07
CA LEU A 28 33.05 17.75 42.09
C LEU A 28 33.45 17.35 40.67
N ASP A 29 34.72 16.97 40.44
CA ASP A 29 35.18 16.45 39.15
C ASP A 29 34.38 15.20 38.72
N ARG A 30 34.12 14.30 39.66
CA ARG A 30 33.28 13.12 39.42
C ARG A 30 31.85 13.49 39.04
N LEU A 31 31.24 14.43 39.76
CA LEU A 31 29.88 14.89 39.50
C LEU A 31 29.78 15.59 38.14
N ILE A 32 30.77 16.40 37.76
CA ILE A 32 30.85 17.03 36.43
C ILE A 32 30.91 15.95 35.34
N GLY A 33 31.73 14.92 35.52
CA GLY A 33 31.80 13.80 34.57
C GLY A 33 30.46 13.07 34.41
N GLN A 34 29.76 12.80 35.52
CA GLN A 34 28.44 12.17 35.49
C GLN A 34 27.38 13.06 34.81
N LEU A 35 27.40 14.36 35.06
CA LEU A 35 26.52 15.33 34.40
C LEU A 35 26.79 15.41 32.89
N GLY A 36 28.05 15.27 32.46
CA GLY A 36 28.39 15.17 31.04
C GLY A 36 27.70 13.99 30.34
N ILE A 37 27.77 12.81 30.94
CA ILE A 37 27.13 11.59 30.42
C ILE A 37 25.60 11.74 30.35
N ILE A 38 25.00 12.31 31.40
CA ILE A 38 23.54 12.56 31.44
C ILE A 38 23.14 13.58 30.37
N THR A 39 23.94 14.63 30.17
CA THR A 39 23.66 15.66 29.16
C THR A 39 23.75 15.10 27.74
N GLU A 40 24.71 14.22 27.46
CA GLU A 40 24.85 13.55 26.17
C GLU A 40 23.64 12.65 25.87
N SER A 41 23.25 11.79 26.82
CA SER A 41 22.07 10.91 26.67
C SER A 41 20.74 11.68 26.57
N LEU A 42 20.63 12.84 27.24
CA LEU A 42 19.48 13.74 27.07
C LEU A 42 19.47 14.36 25.67
N GLY A 43 20.63 14.66 25.08
CA GLY A 43 20.77 15.11 23.69
C GLY A 43 20.23 14.08 22.69
N GLU A 44 20.57 12.80 22.88
CA GLU A 44 20.02 11.69 22.08
C GLU A 44 18.49 11.58 22.22
N THR A 45 17.97 11.82 23.42
CA THR A 45 16.53 11.86 23.68
C THR A 45 15.84 12.97 22.88
N GLY A 46 16.47 14.14 22.75
CA GLY A 46 15.97 15.24 21.91
C GLY A 46 15.92 14.87 20.42
N GLU A 47 16.93 14.17 19.90
CA GLU A 47 16.91 13.65 18.52
C GLU A 47 15.78 12.62 18.33
N LEU A 48 15.55 11.75 19.33
CA LEU A 48 14.44 10.81 19.32
C LEU A 48 13.09 11.54 19.29
N THR A 49 12.90 12.59 20.09
CA THR A 49 11.69 13.43 20.06
C THR A 49 11.45 14.02 18.67
N GLY A 50 12.47 14.56 18.01
CA GLY A 50 12.31 15.11 16.65
C GLY A 50 11.96 14.04 15.60
N LYS A 51 12.48 12.81 15.74
CA LYS A 51 12.07 11.67 14.90
C LYS A 51 10.62 11.28 15.14
N ILE A 52 10.13 11.34 16.38
CA ILE A 52 8.74 11.06 16.76
C ILE A 52 7.81 12.11 16.13
N GLU A 53 8.10 13.40 16.27
CA GLU A 53 7.32 14.49 15.65
C GLU A 53 7.18 14.29 14.14
N LYS A 54 8.29 13.95 13.45
CA LYS A 54 8.27 13.67 12.01
C LYS A 54 7.41 12.44 11.64
N ILE A 55 7.33 11.44 12.53
CA ILE A 55 6.46 10.28 12.33
C ILE A 55 4.99 10.68 12.51
N GLU A 56 4.68 11.50 13.52
CA GLU A 56 3.33 12.02 13.76
C GLU A 56 2.80 12.84 12.59
N ASP A 57 3.64 13.71 12.00
CA ASP A 57 3.30 14.47 10.79
C ASP A 57 2.95 13.56 9.61
N ARG A 58 3.77 12.52 9.39
CA ARG A 58 3.55 11.54 8.31
C ARG A 58 2.26 10.76 8.53
N ILE A 59 1.98 10.35 9.77
CA ILE A 59 0.73 9.66 10.12
C ILE A 59 -0.46 10.58 9.86
N THR A 60 -0.38 11.84 10.24
CA THR A 60 -1.43 12.84 10.01
C THR A 60 -1.71 13.02 8.51
N SER A 61 -0.65 13.11 7.68
CA SER A 61 -0.79 13.17 6.21
C SER A 61 -1.47 11.92 5.66
N LEU A 62 -1.03 10.73 6.07
CA LEU A 62 -1.62 9.46 5.64
C LEU A 62 -3.09 9.33 6.05
N GLN A 63 -3.44 9.75 7.27
CA GLN A 63 -4.83 9.79 7.73
C GLN A 63 -5.68 10.71 6.86
N GLY A 64 -5.14 11.86 6.43
CA GLY A 64 -5.79 12.76 5.48
C GLY A 64 -6.04 12.10 4.12
N GLU A 65 -5.03 11.42 3.56
CA GLU A 65 -5.15 10.68 2.31
C GLU A 65 -6.19 9.55 2.40
N VAL A 66 -6.16 8.76 3.46
CA VAL A 66 -7.14 7.70 3.73
C VAL A 66 -8.54 8.28 3.85
N THR A 67 -8.70 9.38 4.59
CA THR A 67 -10.00 10.08 4.70
C THR A 67 -10.52 10.50 3.33
N ASN A 68 -9.65 11.02 2.46
CA ASN A 68 -10.03 11.40 1.10
C ASN A 68 -10.43 10.17 0.27
N MET A 69 -9.67 9.07 0.32
CA MET A 69 -10.03 7.82 -0.37
C MET A 69 -11.38 7.27 0.11
N VAL A 70 -11.61 7.25 1.43
CA VAL A 70 -12.89 6.85 2.02
C VAL A 70 -14.01 7.75 1.51
N LYS A 71 -13.81 9.07 1.42
CA LYS A 71 -14.80 9.98 0.82
C LYS A 71 -15.07 9.65 -0.66
N TYR A 72 -14.06 9.30 -1.46
CA TYR A 72 -14.27 8.89 -2.84
C TYR A 72 -15.04 7.57 -2.98
N LEU A 73 -14.87 6.64 -2.04
CA LEU A 73 -15.57 5.35 -2.02
C LEU A 73 -16.98 5.47 -1.42
N ALA A 74 -17.16 6.32 -0.42
CA ALA A 74 -18.42 6.55 0.29
C ALA A 74 -19.32 7.57 -0.41
N SER A 75 -18.75 8.45 -1.24
CA SER A 75 -19.54 9.18 -2.24
C SER A 75 -20.27 8.12 -3.05
N PRO A 76 -21.60 8.23 -3.23
CA PRO A 76 -22.24 7.46 -4.26
C PRO A 76 -21.48 7.83 -5.52
N LYS A 77 -20.70 6.89 -6.05
CA LYS A 77 -20.51 6.91 -7.48
C LYS A 77 -21.95 7.02 -7.98
N ASP A 78 -22.22 8.00 -8.81
CA ASP A 78 -23.02 7.70 -9.98
C ASP A 78 -22.30 6.49 -10.61
N SER A 79 -22.56 5.30 -10.05
CA SER A 79 -22.60 4.09 -10.82
C SER A 79 -23.34 4.56 -12.06
N PRO A 80 -22.79 4.40 -13.27
CA PRO A 80 -23.61 4.62 -14.45
C PRO A 80 -24.83 3.81 -14.11
N SER A 81 -25.94 4.52 -13.90
CA SER A 81 -27.14 3.89 -13.42
C SER A 81 -27.24 2.71 -14.37
N TYR A 82 -27.22 1.48 -13.85
CA TYR A 82 -27.91 0.43 -14.54
C TYR A 82 -29.39 0.82 -14.41
N SER A 83 -29.76 2.01 -14.96
CA SER A 83 -30.97 2.24 -15.70
C SER A 83 -31.16 0.92 -16.38
N GLN A 84 -32.23 0.25 -15.99
CA GLN A 84 -32.72 -0.99 -16.54
C GLN A 84 -32.68 -0.88 -18.06
N ARG A 85 -31.50 -1.07 -18.64
CA ARG A 85 -31.24 -0.95 -20.06
C ARG A 85 -31.52 -2.36 -20.48
N THR A 86 -32.70 -2.51 -21.06
CA THR A 86 -33.04 -3.56 -22.00
C THR A 86 -31.76 -4.21 -22.53
N PRO A 87 -31.55 -5.52 -22.27
CA PRO A 87 -30.37 -6.24 -22.70
C PRO A 87 -30.01 -5.87 -24.15
N VAL A 88 -28.85 -5.21 -24.34
CA VAL A 88 -28.40 -4.81 -25.67
C VAL A 88 -27.42 -5.85 -26.17
N THR A 89 -27.80 -6.55 -27.24
CA THR A 89 -26.91 -7.42 -27.99
C THR A 89 -26.37 -6.65 -29.21
N VAL A 90 -25.05 -6.53 -29.29
CA VAL A 90 -24.37 -5.96 -30.46
C VAL A 90 -23.85 -7.10 -31.32
N LYS A 91 -24.27 -7.17 -32.59
CA LYS A 91 -23.78 -8.18 -33.53
C LYS A 91 -22.75 -7.57 -34.48
N CYS A 92 -21.51 -7.99 -34.33
CA CYS A 92 -20.38 -7.63 -35.18
C CYS A 92 -20.32 -8.56 -36.39
N LYS A 93 -20.22 -7.98 -37.60
CA LYS A 93 -19.99 -8.76 -38.83
C LYS A 93 -18.51 -9.00 -39.10
N GLN A 94 -17.65 -8.09 -38.63
CA GLN A 94 -16.21 -8.19 -38.78
C GLN A 94 -15.58 -8.67 -37.46
N TRP A 95 -14.60 -9.58 -37.57
CA TRP A 95 -13.87 -10.07 -36.40
C TRP A 95 -13.15 -8.95 -35.65
N GLU A 96 -12.58 -8.00 -36.37
CA GLU A 96 -11.81 -6.90 -35.77
C GLU A 96 -12.69 -5.99 -34.91
N ASP A 97 -13.93 -5.73 -35.33
CA ASP A 97 -14.90 -4.97 -34.52
C ASP A 97 -15.24 -5.73 -33.24
N PHE A 98 -15.49 -7.04 -33.36
CA PHE A 98 -15.75 -7.89 -32.20
C PHE A 98 -14.57 -7.88 -31.23
N LYS A 99 -13.36 -8.09 -31.73
CA LYS A 99 -12.13 -8.10 -30.92
C LYS A 99 -11.92 -6.81 -30.16
N ASN A 100 -12.12 -5.66 -30.81
CA ASN A 100 -12.00 -4.35 -30.17
C ASN A 100 -13.05 -4.13 -29.09
N MET A 101 -14.28 -4.60 -29.30
CA MET A 101 -15.37 -4.45 -28.34
C MET A 101 -15.34 -5.47 -27.19
N ALA A 102 -14.83 -6.67 -27.43
CA ALA A 102 -14.75 -7.78 -26.48
C ALA A 102 -13.41 -7.84 -25.73
N LYS A 103 -12.50 -6.89 -25.97
CA LYS A 103 -11.20 -6.85 -25.30
C LYS A 103 -11.37 -6.65 -23.80
N GLY A 104 -10.83 -7.58 -23.00
CA GLY A 104 -10.98 -7.59 -21.55
C GLY A 104 -12.41 -7.88 -21.08
N ALA A 105 -13.19 -8.61 -21.89
CA ALA A 105 -14.53 -9.06 -21.51
C ALA A 105 -14.53 -9.83 -20.18
N GLU A 106 -15.64 -9.72 -19.45
CA GLU A 106 -15.86 -10.40 -18.16
C GLU A 106 -15.93 -11.92 -18.35
N THR A 107 -16.53 -12.35 -19.46
CA THR A 107 -16.71 -13.76 -19.81
C THR A 107 -16.93 -13.86 -21.32
N VAL A 108 -16.42 -14.93 -21.91
CA VAL A 108 -16.59 -15.22 -23.34
C VAL A 108 -17.13 -16.63 -23.50
N SER A 109 -18.22 -16.77 -24.24
CA SER A 109 -18.70 -18.08 -24.69
C SER A 109 -18.45 -18.24 -26.17
N TYR A 110 -18.18 -19.47 -26.60
CA TYR A 110 -18.10 -19.78 -28.01
C TYR A 110 -18.89 -21.04 -28.37
N LEU A 111 -19.36 -21.07 -29.61
CA LEU A 111 -19.94 -22.24 -30.24
C LEU A 111 -19.21 -22.49 -31.56
N PHE A 112 -18.81 -23.74 -31.75
CA PHE A 112 -18.27 -24.20 -33.01
C PHE A 112 -19.20 -25.25 -33.63
N LYS A 113 -19.77 -24.94 -34.79
CA LYS A 113 -20.62 -25.88 -35.53
C LYS A 113 -19.85 -26.43 -36.72
N GLU A 114 -19.24 -27.60 -36.54
CA GLU A 114 -18.45 -28.29 -37.58
C GLU A 114 -19.23 -28.49 -38.90
N SER A 115 -20.53 -28.77 -38.82
CA SER A 115 -21.40 -29.00 -39.98
C SER A 115 -21.68 -27.75 -40.83
N GLU A 116 -21.60 -26.55 -40.24
CA GLU A 116 -21.95 -25.28 -40.88
C GLU A 116 -20.71 -24.46 -41.26
N GLY A 117 -19.50 -24.88 -40.85
CA GLY A 117 -18.27 -24.11 -41.05
C GLY A 117 -18.28 -22.75 -40.33
N ALA A 118 -19.22 -22.56 -39.41
CA ALA A 118 -19.50 -21.29 -38.76
C ALA A 118 -19.07 -21.31 -37.29
N PHE A 119 -18.44 -20.22 -36.89
CA PHE A 119 -17.99 -19.97 -35.53
C PHE A 119 -18.79 -18.80 -34.95
N GLN A 120 -19.32 -19.00 -33.74
CA GLN A 120 -19.96 -17.94 -32.97
C GLN A 120 -19.17 -17.67 -31.70
N ALA A 121 -18.91 -16.40 -31.40
CA ALA A 121 -18.33 -15.94 -30.16
C ALA A 121 -19.20 -14.86 -29.55
N ASP A 122 -19.51 -14.99 -28.26
CA ASP A 122 -20.26 -14.02 -27.49
C ASP A 122 -19.41 -13.57 -26.30
N ALA A 123 -19.36 -12.27 -26.04
CA ALA A 123 -18.58 -11.68 -24.96
C ALA A 123 -19.45 -10.76 -24.12
N LEU A 124 -19.39 -10.92 -22.80
CA LEU A 124 -20.03 -10.02 -21.84
C LEU A 124 -19.08 -8.85 -21.54
N THR A 125 -19.48 -7.64 -21.90
CA THR A 125 -18.66 -6.44 -21.69
C THR A 125 -19.54 -5.27 -21.25
N ASN A 126 -19.29 -4.75 -20.05
CA ASN A 126 -20.02 -3.59 -19.50
C ASN A 126 -21.55 -3.80 -19.51
N GLY A 127 -22.01 -5.01 -19.15
CA GLY A 127 -23.43 -5.36 -19.12
C GLY A 127 -24.11 -5.50 -20.48
N ARG A 128 -23.35 -5.68 -21.57
CA ARG A 128 -23.86 -5.95 -22.93
C ARG A 128 -23.25 -7.23 -23.48
N ILE A 129 -23.99 -7.96 -24.30
CA ILE A 129 -23.43 -9.07 -25.08
C ILE A 129 -22.97 -8.52 -26.43
N VAL A 130 -21.70 -8.71 -26.74
CA VAL A 130 -21.14 -8.51 -28.08
C VAL A 130 -21.01 -9.88 -28.73
N SER A 131 -21.53 -10.03 -29.94
CA SER A 131 -21.62 -11.32 -30.64
C SER A 131 -20.97 -11.22 -32.01
N TYR A 132 -20.21 -12.23 -32.39
CA TYR A 132 -19.66 -12.43 -33.74
C TYR A 132 -20.12 -13.77 -34.28
N THR A 133 -20.46 -13.81 -35.56
CA THR A 133 -20.70 -15.05 -36.30
C THR A 133 -20.03 -14.96 -37.66
N GLY A 134 -19.13 -15.88 -37.96
CA GLY A 134 -18.42 -15.86 -39.25
C GLY A 134 -17.50 -17.06 -39.45
N GLU A 135 -16.65 -16.93 -40.47
CA GLU A 135 -15.69 -17.98 -40.83
C GLU A 135 -14.54 -18.07 -39.82
N PHE A 136 -14.08 -19.31 -39.63
CA PHE A 136 -13.17 -19.72 -38.58
C PHE A 136 -11.69 -19.64 -39.00
N PRO A 137 -10.77 -19.16 -38.15
CA PRO A 137 -9.33 -19.28 -38.39
C PRO A 137 -8.81 -20.70 -38.09
N LYS A 138 -9.05 -21.62 -39.04
CA LYS A 138 -8.42 -22.93 -39.37
C LYS A 138 -7.96 -23.95 -38.29
N ASN A 139 -7.81 -23.65 -37.00
CA ASN A 139 -7.35 -24.62 -35.98
C ASN A 139 -8.29 -24.71 -34.76
N SER A 140 -9.18 -25.72 -34.75
CA SER A 140 -10.22 -25.93 -33.71
C SER A 140 -9.68 -26.38 -32.35
N SER A 141 -8.53 -27.06 -32.32
CA SER A 141 -8.03 -27.74 -31.12
C SER A 141 -7.56 -26.80 -29.99
N LEU A 142 -7.39 -25.50 -30.26
CA LEU A 142 -6.90 -24.50 -29.30
C LEU A 142 -7.79 -23.26 -29.23
N LEU A 143 -9.09 -23.42 -29.45
CA LEU A 143 -10.05 -22.31 -29.56
C LEU A 143 -10.09 -21.43 -28.31
N LYS A 144 -10.12 -22.07 -27.15
CA LYS A 144 -10.09 -21.40 -25.84
C LYS A 144 -8.82 -20.58 -25.64
N LEU A 145 -7.66 -21.14 -25.97
CA LEU A 145 -6.35 -20.46 -25.90
C LEU A 145 -6.26 -19.30 -26.91
N TRP A 146 -6.78 -19.49 -28.12
CA TRP A 146 -6.80 -18.46 -29.16
C TRP A 146 -7.65 -17.27 -28.74
N LEU A 147 -8.87 -17.50 -28.25
CA LEU A 147 -9.75 -16.45 -27.73
C LEU A 147 -9.14 -15.70 -26.56
N SER A 148 -8.49 -16.42 -25.64
CA SER A 148 -7.80 -15.80 -24.50
C SER A 148 -6.74 -14.80 -24.96
N ARG A 149 -5.94 -15.14 -25.97
CA ARG A 149 -4.92 -14.26 -26.53
C ARG A 149 -5.50 -13.09 -27.31
N GLU A 150 -6.47 -13.35 -28.17
CA GLU A 150 -7.05 -12.31 -29.03
C GLU A 150 -7.81 -11.26 -28.23
N LEU A 151 -8.53 -11.69 -27.19
CA LEU A 151 -9.40 -10.82 -26.40
C LEU A 151 -8.73 -10.34 -25.11
N ASN A 152 -7.54 -10.85 -24.77
CA ASN A 152 -6.87 -10.58 -23.50
C ASN A 152 -7.77 -10.92 -22.28
N VAL A 153 -8.32 -12.13 -22.30
CA VAL A 153 -9.24 -12.67 -21.27
C VAL A 153 -8.63 -13.95 -20.70
N SER A 154 -8.77 -14.21 -19.39
CA SER A 154 -8.30 -15.46 -18.78
C SER A 154 -9.03 -16.67 -19.38
N GLU A 155 -8.32 -17.76 -19.66
CA GLU A 155 -8.95 -19.01 -20.12
C GLU A 155 -10.02 -19.51 -19.15
N GLU A 156 -9.89 -19.23 -17.86
CA GLU A 156 -10.87 -19.59 -16.82
C GLU A 156 -12.25 -18.94 -17.06
N SER A 157 -12.25 -17.76 -17.69
CA SER A 157 -13.44 -16.98 -18.05
C SER A 157 -13.97 -17.29 -19.45
N ILE A 158 -13.44 -18.32 -20.11
CA ILE A 158 -13.83 -18.74 -21.46
C ILE A 158 -14.40 -20.15 -21.42
N PHE A 159 -15.59 -20.34 -21.97
CA PHE A 159 -16.24 -21.64 -22.04
C PHE A 159 -16.95 -21.89 -23.36
N GLU A 160 -17.18 -23.17 -23.65
CA GLU A 160 -17.99 -23.59 -24.79
C GLU A 160 -19.47 -23.59 -24.40
N GLY A 161 -20.28 -22.80 -25.11
CA GLY A 161 -21.69 -22.58 -24.76
C GLY A 161 -22.23 -21.25 -25.28
N VAL A 162 -23.34 -20.80 -24.70
CA VAL A 162 -24.05 -19.58 -25.11
C VAL A 162 -24.27 -18.67 -23.91
N LEU A 163 -23.95 -17.39 -24.06
CA LEU A 163 -24.33 -16.34 -23.11
C LEU A 163 -25.76 -15.89 -23.40
N ASN A 164 -26.61 -15.96 -22.38
CA ASN A 164 -27.97 -15.43 -22.42
C ASN A 164 -28.14 -14.41 -21.30
N ILE A 165 -28.80 -13.30 -21.59
CA ILE A 165 -29.27 -12.35 -20.56
C ILE A 165 -30.71 -12.72 -20.24
N SER A 166 -30.98 -13.04 -18.97
CA SER A 166 -32.31 -13.32 -18.42
C SER A 166 -33.08 -12.07 -18.07
#